data_AF-A0A813E385-F1
#
_entry.id   AF-A0A813E385-F1
#
_cell.length_a   1.000
_cell.length_b   1.000
_cell.length_c   1.000
_cell.angle_alpha   90.00
_cell.angle_beta   90.00
_cell.angle_gamma   90.00
#
_symmetry.space_group_name_H-M   'P 1'
#
loop_
_entity.id
_entity.type
_entity.pdbx_description
1 polymer ?
#
loop_
_entity_poly.entity_id
_entity_poly.type
_entity_poly.pdbx_seq_one_letter_code
_entity_poly.pdbx_strand_id
1 'polypeptide(L)'
;ASPQLLLALLAGEGETDAAFRAESGGLLVPRLRLAPPMPLASAGDEALDQVPNGYFLVTGGTGGLGLLAALSLVARGAKGILLVSRRGAIDPQEAGLFDRLSGALQAQGGELHRLKADVADYESVSAMVRELPRLGLTADQRAEEGGSSPGLVGIVHAAQAPLGYLDLAQQSQSQFMAEYRVRALGAWNLHAATQ
;
A
#
# COMPACT_ATOMS: atom_id res chain seq x y z
N ALA A 1 20.71 -11.68 23.41
CA ALA A 1 19.86 -12.79 22.90
C ALA A 1 19.88 -13.92 23.93
N SER A 2 18.76 -14.60 24.16
CA SER A 2 18.71 -15.76 25.06
C SER A 2 19.67 -16.84 24.55
N PRO A 3 20.67 -17.29 25.33
CA PRO A 3 21.62 -18.33 24.90
C PRO A 3 20.91 -19.60 24.40
N GLN A 4 19.75 -19.91 24.96
CA GLN A 4 18.91 -21.04 24.55
C GLN A 4 18.37 -20.89 23.12
N LEU A 5 18.03 -19.67 22.68
CA LEU A 5 17.54 -19.40 21.32
C LEU A 5 18.64 -19.60 20.28
N LEU A 6 19.84 -19.11 20.59
CA LEU A 6 21.00 -19.28 19.71
C LEU A 6 21.39 -20.76 19.59
N LEU A 7 21.37 -21.50 20.70
CA LEU A 7 21.64 -22.94 20.69
C LEU A 7 20.58 -23.71 19.91
N ALA A 8 19.29 -23.38 20.02
CA ALA A 8 18.24 -24.04 19.26
C ALA A 8 18.36 -23.81 17.75
N LEU A 9 18.70 -22.59 17.31
CA LEU A 9 18.96 -22.28 15.90
C LEU A 9 20.22 -22.96 15.37
N LEU A 10 21.29 -22.98 16.15
CA LEU A 10 22.57 -23.61 15.77
C LEU A 10 22.55 -25.14 15.86
N ALA A 11 21.63 -25.74 16.61
CA ALA A 11 21.47 -27.18 16.72
C ALA A 11 21.03 -27.84 15.39
N GLY A 12 20.68 -27.05 14.37
CA GLY A 12 20.62 -27.52 13.00
C GLY A 12 19.40 -28.38 12.67
N GLU A 13 18.26 -28.16 13.33
CA GLU A 13 17.00 -28.86 13.01
C GLU A 13 16.38 -28.45 11.65
N GLY A 14 17.14 -27.75 10.78
CA GLY A 14 16.70 -27.33 9.46
C GLY A 14 15.85 -26.05 9.44
N GLU A 15 15.71 -25.39 10.58
CA GLU A 15 14.95 -24.13 10.70
C GLU A 15 15.82 -22.92 10.39
N THR A 16 15.36 -22.03 9.51
CA THR A 16 16.05 -20.78 9.14
C THR A 16 15.57 -19.56 9.93
N ASP A 17 14.39 -19.66 10.57
CA ASP A 17 13.71 -18.56 11.23
C ASP A 17 13.08 -19.04 12.54
N ALA A 18 13.31 -18.32 13.64
CA ALA A 18 12.68 -18.63 14.93
C ALA A 18 12.47 -17.39 15.82
N ALA A 19 11.47 -17.47 16.70
CA ALA A 19 11.10 -16.42 17.63
C ALA A 19 10.96 -17.00 19.05
N PHE A 20 11.74 -16.49 20.00
CA PHE A 20 11.58 -16.82 21.42
C PHE A 20 10.51 -15.94 22.06
N ARG A 21 9.65 -16.53 22.90
CA ARG A 21 8.67 -15.80 23.71
C ARG A 21 8.81 -16.24 25.16
N ALA A 22 9.29 -15.33 26.00
CA ALA A 22 9.55 -15.61 27.42
C ALA A 22 8.27 -16.02 28.17
N GLU A 23 7.13 -15.40 27.84
CA GLU A 23 5.84 -15.65 28.48
C GLU A 23 5.31 -17.07 28.22
N SER A 24 5.51 -17.61 27.01
CA SER A 24 5.14 -18.98 26.68
C SER A 24 6.26 -19.99 26.92
N GLY A 25 7.44 -19.53 27.37
CA GLY A 25 8.64 -20.35 27.57
C GLY A 25 9.15 -21.07 26.32
N GLY A 26 8.61 -20.72 25.14
CA GLY A 26 8.67 -21.55 23.95
C GLY A 26 9.39 -20.91 22.79
N LEU A 27 10.00 -21.77 21.96
CA LEU A 27 10.48 -21.44 20.63
C LEU A 27 9.31 -21.53 19.65
N LEU A 28 9.11 -20.50 18.84
CA LEU A 28 8.14 -20.49 17.75
C LEU A 28 8.88 -20.45 16.41
N VAL A 29 8.42 -21.22 15.43
CA VAL A 29 8.95 -21.24 14.05
C VAL A 29 7.82 -20.88 13.08
N PRO A 30 8.07 -20.03 12.07
CA PRO A 30 7.05 -19.68 11.10
C PRO A 30 6.73 -20.89 10.21
N ARG A 31 5.43 -21.05 9.89
CA ARG A 31 4.95 -22.05 8.95
C ARG A 31 3.95 -21.41 8.01
N LEU A 32 4.18 -21.56 6.71
CA LEU A 32 3.18 -21.25 5.71
C LEU A 32 2.08 -22.31 5.79
N ARG A 33 0.83 -21.88 5.91
CA ARG A 33 -0.34 -22.75 5.79
C ARG A 33 -1.24 -22.17 4.71
N LEU A 34 -2.01 -23.05 4.07
CA LEU A 34 -3.11 -22.60 3.24
C LEU A 34 -4.08 -21.83 4.14
N ALA A 35 -4.32 -20.57 3.80
CA ALA A 35 -5.46 -19.86 4.36
C ALA A 35 -6.73 -20.63 3.96
N PRO A 36 -7.72 -20.75 4.85
CA PRO A 36 -9.03 -21.22 4.42
C PRO A 36 -9.47 -20.35 3.23
N PRO A 37 -10.18 -20.90 2.23
CA PRO A 37 -10.70 -20.10 1.14
C PRO A 37 -11.43 -18.92 1.75
N MET A 38 -10.92 -17.70 1.52
CA MET A 38 -11.74 -16.52 1.75
C MET A 38 -12.94 -16.72 0.84
N PRO A 39 -14.18 -16.66 1.35
CA PRO A 39 -15.34 -16.73 0.47
C PRO A 39 -15.10 -15.69 -0.63
N LEU A 40 -14.89 -16.14 -1.87
CA LEU A 40 -15.09 -15.27 -3.01
C LEU A 40 -16.55 -14.90 -2.85
N ALA A 41 -16.83 -13.64 -2.51
CA ALA A 41 -18.17 -13.22 -2.18
C ALA A 41 -19.11 -13.74 -3.27
N SER A 42 -20.03 -14.59 -2.83
CA SER A 42 -21.14 -14.98 -3.68
C SER A 42 -21.93 -13.71 -3.97
N ALA A 43 -22.38 -13.54 -5.21
CA ALA A 43 -23.30 -12.47 -5.58
C ALA A 43 -24.45 -12.40 -4.55
N GLY A 44 -24.39 -11.44 -3.62
CA GLY A 44 -25.33 -11.30 -2.51
C GLY A 44 -24.74 -11.01 -1.13
N ASP A 45 -23.43 -11.22 -0.90
CA ASP A 45 -22.78 -10.87 0.39
C ASP A 45 -22.13 -9.47 0.31
N GLU A 46 -22.98 -8.44 0.19
CA GLU A 46 -22.59 -7.07 -0.16
C GLU A 46 -21.59 -6.42 0.82
N ALA A 47 -21.58 -6.84 2.08
CA ALA A 47 -20.76 -6.20 3.13
C ALA A 47 -19.28 -6.61 3.12
N LEU A 48 -18.93 -7.79 2.58
CA LEU A 48 -17.54 -8.26 2.49
C LEU A 48 -16.85 -7.82 1.17
N ASP A 49 -17.64 -7.53 0.15
CA ASP A 49 -17.15 -7.08 -1.15
C ASP A 49 -16.95 -5.57 -1.24
N GLN A 50 -17.64 -4.79 -0.42
CA GLN A 50 -17.54 -3.34 -0.48
C GLN A 50 -16.33 -2.83 0.31
N VAL A 51 -15.70 -1.77 -0.22
CA VAL A 51 -14.75 -0.98 0.56
C VAL A 51 -15.49 0.17 1.25
N PRO A 52 -14.93 0.75 2.32
CA PRO A 52 -15.50 1.96 2.91
C PRO A 52 -15.73 3.02 1.84
N ASN A 53 -16.91 3.63 1.84
CA ASN A 53 -17.23 4.71 0.92
C ASN A 53 -16.32 5.91 1.22
N GLY A 54 -15.44 6.28 0.28
CA GLY A 54 -14.51 7.38 0.50
C GLY A 54 -13.38 7.46 -0.51
N TYR A 55 -12.35 8.24 -0.16
CA TYR A 55 -11.20 8.47 -1.02
C TYR A 55 -10.03 7.57 -0.64
N PHE A 56 -9.45 6.91 -1.64
CA PHE A 56 -8.28 6.06 -1.48
C PHE A 56 -7.04 6.70 -2.10
N LEU A 57 -5.93 6.65 -1.38
CA LEU A 57 -4.63 7.07 -1.89
C LEU A 57 -3.86 5.85 -2.39
N VAL A 58 -3.43 5.87 -3.65
CA VAL A 58 -2.73 4.75 -4.29
C VAL A 58 -1.34 5.21 -4.75
N THR A 59 -0.30 4.84 -4.00
CA THR A 59 1.09 5.14 -4.38
C THR A 59 1.60 4.14 -5.40
N GLY A 60 2.46 4.58 -6.32
CA GLY A 60 2.71 3.79 -7.54
C GLY A 60 1.47 3.74 -8.43
N GLY A 61 0.49 4.61 -8.20
CA GLY A 61 -0.85 4.56 -8.79
C GLY A 61 -0.89 4.79 -10.29
N THR A 62 0.21 5.29 -10.88
CA THR A 62 0.31 5.48 -12.34
C THR A 62 0.95 4.29 -13.07
N GLY A 63 1.30 3.21 -12.37
CA GLY A 63 1.79 1.96 -12.97
C GLY A 63 0.72 0.86 -12.95
N GLY A 64 0.92 -0.21 -13.73
CA GLY A 64 -0.10 -1.26 -13.94
C GLY A 64 -0.71 -1.84 -12.66
N LEU A 65 0.10 -2.24 -11.67
CA LEU A 65 -0.43 -2.78 -10.40
C LEU A 65 -1.25 -1.74 -9.63
N GLY A 66 -0.80 -0.49 -9.58
CA GLY A 66 -1.52 0.60 -8.91
C GLY A 66 -2.86 0.91 -9.59
N LEU A 67 -2.90 0.93 -10.93
CA LEU A 67 -4.12 1.15 -11.70
C LEU A 67 -5.11 -0.03 -11.55
N LEU A 68 -4.63 -1.27 -11.54
CA LEU A 68 -5.47 -2.45 -11.29
C LEU A 68 -6.04 -2.45 -9.86
N ALA A 69 -5.24 -2.07 -8.87
CA ALA A 69 -5.72 -1.91 -7.50
C ALA A 69 -6.79 -0.82 -7.42
N ALA A 70 -6.57 0.34 -8.05
CA ALA A 70 -7.55 1.42 -8.12
C ALA A 70 -8.86 0.98 -8.79
N LEU A 71 -8.77 0.24 -9.91
CA LEU A 71 -9.94 -0.33 -10.59
C LEU A 71 -10.73 -1.27 -9.68
N SER A 72 -10.03 -2.12 -8.92
CA SER A 72 -10.67 -3.00 -7.95
C SER A 72 -11.37 -2.22 -6.83
N LEU A 73 -10.75 -1.16 -6.30
CA LEU A 73 -11.37 -0.29 -5.30
C LEU A 73 -12.64 0.39 -5.84
N VAL A 74 -12.59 0.87 -7.09
CA VAL A 74 -13.73 1.50 -7.77
C VAL A 74 -14.87 0.51 -7.96
N ALA A 75 -14.58 -0.70 -8.44
CA ALA A 75 -15.58 -1.76 -8.58
C ALA A 75 -16.23 -2.16 -7.24
N ARG A 76 -15.55 -1.88 -6.12
CA ARG A 76 -16.00 -2.16 -4.75
C ARG A 76 -16.62 -0.95 -4.05
N GLY A 77 -16.85 0.16 -4.77
CA GLY A 77 -17.59 1.32 -4.25
C GLY A 77 -16.75 2.51 -3.78
N ALA A 78 -15.45 2.59 -4.11
CA ALA A 78 -14.64 3.77 -3.78
C ALA A 78 -15.20 5.04 -4.45
N LYS A 79 -15.38 6.11 -3.66
CA LYS A 79 -15.88 7.42 -4.13
C LYS A 79 -14.85 8.18 -4.95
N GLY A 80 -13.58 8.05 -4.57
CA GLY A 80 -12.51 8.75 -5.27
C GLY A 80 -11.16 8.08 -5.12
N ILE A 81 -10.30 8.33 -6.10
CA ILE A 81 -8.96 7.75 -6.17
C ILE A 81 -7.93 8.88 -6.33
N LEU A 82 -6.90 8.86 -5.49
CA LEU A 82 -5.73 9.73 -5.60
C LEU A 82 -4.56 8.88 -6.06
N LEU A 83 -4.21 8.95 -7.34
CA LEU A 83 -3.04 8.28 -7.90
C LEU A 83 -1.79 9.08 -7.59
N VAL A 84 -0.89 8.50 -6.80
CA VAL A 84 0.35 9.15 -6.37
C VAL A 84 1.53 8.47 -7.06
N SER A 85 2.35 9.26 -7.74
CA SER A 85 3.65 8.80 -8.24
C SER A 85 4.64 9.95 -8.36
N ARG A 86 5.94 9.63 -8.40
CA ARG A 86 7.01 10.65 -8.53
C ARG A 86 6.82 11.57 -9.73
N ARG A 87 6.40 11.01 -10.86
CA ARG A 87 6.23 11.75 -12.13
C ARG A 87 4.83 12.33 -12.29
N GLY A 88 3.81 11.74 -11.66
CA GLY A 88 2.39 12.10 -11.83
C GLY A 88 1.81 11.86 -13.22
N ALA A 89 2.63 11.37 -14.17
CA ALA A 89 2.23 11.06 -15.52
C ALA A 89 1.90 9.57 -15.67
N ILE A 90 0.91 9.27 -16.51
CA ILE A 90 0.59 7.91 -16.93
C ILE A 90 1.57 7.51 -18.03
N ASP A 91 2.17 6.33 -17.88
CA ASP A 91 2.99 5.76 -18.94
C ASP A 91 2.10 5.45 -20.16
N PRO A 92 2.50 5.75 -21.40
CA PRO A 92 1.71 5.39 -22.58
C PRO A 92 1.27 3.92 -22.63
N GLN A 93 2.07 3.00 -22.09
CA GLN A 93 1.72 1.57 -22.01
C GLN A 93 0.51 1.31 -21.09
N GLU A 94 0.28 2.18 -20.12
CA GLU A 94 -0.77 2.06 -19.11
C GLU A 94 -2.02 2.90 -19.43
N ALA A 95 -2.00 3.64 -20.55
CA ALA A 95 -3.10 4.53 -20.96
C ALA A 95 -4.45 3.81 -21.00
N GLY A 96 -4.49 2.59 -21.54
CA GLY A 96 -5.73 1.80 -21.61
C GLY A 96 -6.30 1.40 -20.25
N LEU A 97 -5.45 1.14 -19.24
CA LEU A 97 -5.91 0.88 -17.87
C LEU A 97 -6.39 2.17 -17.19
N PHE A 98 -5.68 3.27 -17.42
CA PHE A 98 -6.07 4.58 -16.90
C PHE A 98 -7.42 5.03 -17.47
N ASP A 99 -7.67 4.86 -18.77
CA ASP A 99 -8.93 5.23 -19.40
C ASP A 99 -10.10 4.41 -18.84
N ARG A 100 -9.89 3.11 -18.62
CA ARG A 100 -10.88 2.24 -17.94
C ARG A 100 -11.18 2.73 -16.53
N LEU A 101 -10.14 3.07 -15.76
CA LEU A 101 -10.30 3.60 -14.40
C LEU A 101 -11.09 4.91 -14.40
N SER A 102 -10.71 5.84 -15.27
CA SER A 102 -11.36 7.15 -15.40
C SER A 102 -12.83 6.99 -15.80
N GLY A 103 -13.12 6.13 -16.78
CA GLY A 103 -14.49 5.85 -17.22
C GLY A 103 -15.35 5.20 -16.13
N ALA A 104 -14.80 4.24 -15.38
CA ALA A 104 -15.49 3.60 -14.27
C ALA A 104 -15.83 4.58 -13.14
N LEU A 105 -14.88 5.43 -12.73
CA LEU A 105 -15.13 6.48 -11.74
C LEU A 105 -16.16 7.50 -12.23
N GLN A 106 -16.05 7.96 -13.47
CA GLN A 106 -16.98 8.92 -14.04
C GLN A 106 -18.41 8.37 -14.10
N ALA A 107 -18.58 7.08 -14.45
CA ALA A 107 -19.89 6.45 -14.53
C ALA A 107 -20.64 6.41 -13.18
N GLN A 108 -19.92 6.39 -12.06
CA GLN A 108 -20.48 6.43 -10.71
C GLN A 108 -20.41 7.82 -10.06
N GLY A 109 -20.00 8.86 -10.80
CA GLY A 109 -19.87 10.23 -10.29
C GLY A 109 -18.71 10.43 -9.29
N GLY A 110 -17.72 9.54 -9.32
CA GLY A 110 -16.53 9.61 -8.48
C GLY A 110 -15.44 10.53 -9.07
N GLU A 111 -14.41 10.78 -8.26
CA GLU A 111 -13.33 11.70 -8.61
C GLU A 111 -11.98 10.98 -8.76
N LEU A 112 -11.19 11.43 -9.74
CA LEU A 112 -9.84 10.91 -9.99
C LEU A 112 -8.83 12.06 -9.95
N HIS A 113 -7.90 11.99 -9.00
CA HIS A 113 -6.84 12.97 -8.82
C HIS A 113 -5.48 12.33 -9.08
N ARG A 114 -4.56 13.07 -9.70
CA ARG A 114 -3.16 12.66 -9.87
C ARG A 114 -2.25 13.59 -9.09
N LEU A 115 -1.48 13.04 -8.16
CA LEU A 115 -0.59 13.79 -7.30
C LEU A 115 0.87 13.37 -7.53
N LYS A 116 1.76 14.35 -7.40
CA LYS A 116 3.21 14.14 -7.47
C LYS A 116 3.77 14.06 -6.07
N ALA A 117 4.34 12.92 -5.71
CA ALA A 117 5.12 12.77 -4.49
C ALA A 117 6.16 11.66 -4.66
N ASP A 118 7.33 11.86 -4.07
CA ASP A 118 8.25 10.78 -3.77
C ASP A 118 7.98 10.28 -2.36
N VAL A 119 7.42 9.07 -2.25
CA VAL A 119 7.09 8.46 -0.95
C VAL A 119 8.32 8.28 -0.06
N ALA A 120 9.51 8.12 -0.65
CA ALA A 120 10.76 7.98 0.09
C ALA A 120 11.29 9.32 0.65
N ASP A 121 10.65 10.44 0.33
CA ASP A 121 10.97 11.78 0.83
C ASP A 121 9.82 12.30 1.69
N TYR A 122 10.07 12.46 2.99
CA TYR A 122 9.07 12.92 3.94
C TYR A 122 8.53 14.33 3.62
N GLU A 123 9.39 15.23 3.14
CA GLU A 123 8.95 16.58 2.77
C GLU A 123 8.06 16.55 1.52
N SER A 124 8.36 15.66 0.57
CA SER A 124 7.51 15.43 -0.60
C SER A 124 6.13 14.90 -0.22
N VAL A 125 6.06 13.91 0.69
CA VAL A 125 4.78 13.39 1.22
C VAL A 125 4.03 14.46 2.01
N SER A 126 4.72 15.21 2.87
CA SER A 126 4.13 16.28 3.67
C SER A 126 3.60 17.43 2.82
N ALA A 127 4.29 17.76 1.72
CA ALA A 127 3.81 18.73 0.74
C ALA A 127 2.53 18.22 0.06
N MET A 128 2.51 16.98 -0.40
CA MET A 128 1.32 16.37 -1.01
C MET A 128 0.11 16.37 -0.06
N VAL A 129 0.31 16.03 1.22
CA VAL A 129 -0.75 16.06 2.23
C VAL A 129 -1.30 17.47 2.42
N ARG A 130 -0.44 18.51 2.44
CA ARG A 130 -0.86 19.91 2.51
C ARG A 130 -1.64 20.39 1.28
N GLU A 131 -1.58 19.68 0.16
CA GLU A 131 -2.38 19.98 -1.04
C GLU A 131 -3.80 19.40 -0.98
N LEU A 132 -4.05 18.39 -0.15
CA LEU A 132 -5.37 17.72 -0.08
C LEU A 132 -6.54 18.69 0.20
N PRO A 133 -6.41 19.69 1.09
CA PRO A 133 -7.49 20.66 1.31
C PRO A 133 -7.89 21.46 0.06
N ARG A 134 -6.99 21.63 -0.92
CA ARG A 134 -7.33 22.28 -2.20
C ARG A 134 -8.21 21.42 -3.09
N LEU A 135 -8.25 20.12 -2.83
CA LEU A 135 -9.15 19.16 -3.45
C LEU A 135 -10.43 18.96 -2.61
N GLY A 136 -10.59 19.72 -1.51
CA GLY A 136 -11.68 19.53 -0.56
C GLY A 136 -11.52 18.26 0.29
N LEU A 137 -10.29 17.75 0.46
CA LEU A 137 -9.99 16.50 1.19
C LEU A 137 -9.13 16.77 2.43
N THR A 138 -9.16 15.85 3.40
CA THR A 138 -8.20 15.81 4.52
C THR A 138 -7.42 14.49 4.54
N ALA A 139 -6.17 14.53 5.01
CA ALA A 139 -5.37 13.33 5.24
C ALA A 139 -5.80 12.56 6.50
N ASP A 140 -6.56 13.20 7.39
CA ASP A 140 -7.02 12.60 8.64
C ASP A 140 -7.99 11.45 8.35
N GLN A 141 -7.55 10.23 8.64
CA GLN A 141 -8.37 9.02 8.49
C GLN A 141 -9.49 8.91 9.53
N ARG A 142 -9.49 9.77 10.55
CA ARG A 142 -10.51 9.85 11.61
C ARG A 142 -11.54 10.95 11.36
N ALA A 143 -11.44 11.67 10.24
CA ALA A 143 -12.41 12.69 9.88
C ALA A 143 -13.82 12.07 9.83
N GLU A 144 -14.72 12.59 10.67
CA GLU A 144 -16.08 12.07 10.81
C GLU A 144 -16.88 12.17 9.51
N GLU A 145 -17.74 11.18 9.26
CA GLU A 145 -18.74 11.25 8.20
C GLU A 145 -19.64 12.48 8.44
N GLY A 146 -19.54 13.49 7.57
CA GLY A 146 -20.29 14.75 7.68
C GLY A 146 -19.46 15.98 8.04
N GLY A 147 -18.15 15.84 8.27
CA GLY A 147 -17.23 16.99 8.35
C GLY A 147 -17.14 17.78 7.05
N SER A 148 -16.62 19.02 7.10
CA SER A 148 -16.53 19.93 5.95
C SER A 148 -15.67 19.42 4.77
N SER A 149 -14.87 18.36 4.97
CA SER A 149 -14.03 17.73 3.94
C SER A 149 -13.86 16.23 4.24
N PRO A 150 -14.15 15.32 3.30
CA PRO A 150 -13.96 13.89 3.53
C PRO A 150 -12.48 13.51 3.72
N GLY A 151 -12.24 12.58 4.64
CA GLY A 151 -10.93 11.99 4.89
C GLY A 151 -10.54 10.89 3.91
N LEU A 152 -9.27 10.49 3.95
CA LEU A 152 -8.81 9.26 3.30
C LEU A 152 -9.31 8.06 4.09
N VAL A 153 -9.95 7.10 3.42
CA VAL A 153 -10.46 5.88 4.08
C VAL A 153 -9.51 4.68 3.92
N GLY A 154 -8.47 4.83 3.10
CA GLY A 154 -7.46 3.80 2.92
C GLY A 154 -6.29 4.22 2.04
N ILE A 155 -5.18 3.51 2.22
CA ILE A 155 -3.95 3.70 1.44
C ILE A 155 -3.55 2.35 0.84
N VAL A 156 -3.29 2.34 -0.47
CA VAL A 156 -2.65 1.22 -1.16
C VAL A 156 -1.23 1.63 -1.54
N HIS A 157 -0.25 0.95 -0.93
CA HIS A 157 1.15 1.22 -1.16
C HIS A 157 1.75 0.29 -2.23
N ALA A 158 1.56 0.63 -3.51
CA ALA A 158 2.09 -0.11 -4.66
C ALA A 158 3.32 0.57 -5.30
N ALA A 159 4.00 1.47 -4.58
CA ALA A 159 5.22 2.09 -5.08
C ALA A 159 6.37 1.08 -5.11
N GLN A 160 7.18 1.15 -6.17
CA GLN A 160 8.35 0.29 -6.35
C GLN A 160 9.54 1.09 -6.86
N ALA A 161 10.75 0.68 -6.50
CA ALA A 161 11.94 1.16 -7.15
C ALA A 161 12.14 0.38 -8.48
N PRO A 162 12.83 0.96 -9.47
CA PRO A 162 13.04 0.31 -10.76
C PRO A 162 14.21 -0.68 -10.67
N LEU A 163 14.11 -1.67 -9.78
CA LEU A 163 15.13 -2.69 -9.62
C LEU A 163 14.61 -4.04 -10.13
N GLY A 164 15.41 -4.69 -10.96
CA GLY A 164 15.19 -6.07 -11.35
C GLY A 164 15.67 -7.03 -10.26
N TYR A 165 15.52 -8.32 -10.51
CA TYR A 165 16.10 -9.35 -9.66
C TYR A 165 17.62 -9.32 -9.77
N LEU A 166 18.29 -9.18 -8.63
CA LEU A 166 19.74 -9.23 -8.51
C LEU A 166 20.10 -10.36 -7.55
N ASP A 167 21.17 -11.09 -7.87
CA ASP A 167 21.80 -11.99 -6.90
C ASP A 167 22.32 -11.17 -5.72
N LEU A 168 22.22 -11.70 -4.50
CA LEU A 168 22.71 -11.04 -3.29
C LEU A 168 24.21 -10.70 -3.42
N ALA A 169 24.99 -11.58 -4.05
CA ALA A 169 26.42 -11.36 -4.29
C ALA A 169 26.69 -10.18 -5.25
N GLN A 170 25.71 -9.79 -6.06
CA GLN A 170 25.81 -8.71 -7.05
C GLN A 170 25.08 -7.44 -6.62
N GLN A 171 24.34 -7.49 -5.51
CA GLN A 171 23.54 -6.38 -5.03
C GLN A 171 24.41 -5.36 -4.30
N SER A 172 24.40 -4.11 -4.78
CA SER A 172 25.04 -3.01 -4.06
C SER A 172 24.16 -2.50 -2.93
N GLN A 173 24.79 -1.87 -1.93
CA GLN A 173 24.06 -1.17 -0.87
C GLN A 173 23.11 -0.10 -1.42
N SER A 174 23.50 0.64 -2.47
CA SER A 174 22.65 1.67 -3.05
C SER A 174 21.40 1.09 -3.72
N GLN A 175 21.51 -0.08 -4.36
CA GLN A 175 20.38 -0.81 -4.93
C GLN A 175 19.46 -1.32 -3.82
N PHE A 176 20.01 -1.98 -2.79
CA PHE A 176 19.22 -2.40 -1.64
C PHE A 176 18.46 -1.21 -1.00
N MET A 177 19.17 -0.11 -0.76
CA MET A 177 18.59 1.08 -0.14
C MET A 177 17.51 1.73 -1.01
N ALA A 178 17.59 1.63 -2.34
CA ALA A 178 16.55 2.17 -3.21
C ALA A 178 15.21 1.42 -3.02
N GLU A 179 15.19 0.08 -2.95
CA GLU A 179 13.98 -0.69 -2.61
C GLU A 179 13.50 -0.40 -1.19
N TYR A 180 14.42 -0.45 -0.22
CA TYR A 180 14.09 -0.22 1.20
C TYR A 180 13.43 1.14 1.40
N ARG A 181 13.96 2.18 0.75
CA ARG A 181 13.44 3.54 0.87
C ARG A 181 12.02 3.68 0.32
N VAL A 182 11.72 3.04 -0.81
CA VAL A 182 10.38 3.13 -1.40
C VAL A 182 9.37 2.34 -0.58
N ARG A 183 9.74 1.16 -0.06
CA ARG A 183 8.82 0.27 0.67
C ARG A 183 8.70 0.61 2.15
N ALA A 184 9.79 0.50 2.90
CA ALA A 184 9.78 0.62 4.36
C ALA A 184 9.69 2.09 4.79
N LEU A 185 10.62 2.92 4.31
CA LEU A 185 10.60 4.35 4.63
C LEU A 185 9.39 5.05 4.00
N GLY A 186 9.00 4.65 2.77
CA GLY A 186 7.81 5.16 2.12
C GLY A 186 6.52 4.86 2.89
N ALA A 187 6.34 3.62 3.33
CA ALA A 187 5.21 3.26 4.19
C ALA A 187 5.23 4.04 5.52
N TRP A 188 6.40 4.22 6.13
CA TRP A 188 6.54 5.01 7.36
C TRP A 188 6.17 6.49 7.16
N ASN A 189 6.65 7.12 6.09
CA ASN A 189 6.33 8.52 5.78
C ASN A 189 4.82 8.71 5.54
N LEU A 190 4.20 7.79 4.81
CA LEU A 190 2.75 7.80 4.60
C LEU A 190 2.00 7.65 5.91
N HIS A 191 2.40 6.68 6.76
CA HIS A 191 1.82 6.49 8.08
C HIS A 191 1.90 7.79 8.90
N ALA A 192 3.11 8.33 9.07
CA ALA A 192 3.34 9.54 9.87
C ALA A 192 2.55 10.76 9.37
N ALA A 193 2.36 10.90 8.06
CA ALA A 193 1.66 12.04 7.46
C ALA A 193 0.14 11.87 7.36
N THR A 194 -0.42 10.71 7.74
CA THR A 194 -1.86 10.40 7.62
C THR A 194 -2.48 9.85 8.92
N GLN A 195 -1.77 9.94 10.05
CA GLN A 195 -2.29 9.63 11.39
C GLN A 195 -3.19 10.74 11.96
#